data_AF-A0A1V4L0C5-F1
#
_entry.id   AF-A0A1V4L0C5-F1
#
_cell.length_a   1.000
_cell.length_b   1.000
_cell.length_c   1.000
_cell.angle_alpha   90.00
_cell.angle_beta   90.00
_cell.angle_gamma   90.00
#
_symmetry.space_group_name_H-M   'P 1'
#
loop_
_entity.id
_entity.type
_entity.pdbx_description
1 polymer ?
#
loop_
_entity_poly.entity_id
_entity_poly.type
_entity_poly.pdbx_seq_one_letter_code
_entity_poly.pdbx_strand_id
1 'polypeptide(L)'
;MFDGEQTENCIVNGTQVLLTLLETRRSGVEGLMDSYTQGFERSYTVNSSILQGIEPRLKDFHQLLLSPPKKTAILTTIGVLEEPLGNARLHGSRLIAALLHTNTPSINQELCRLSTMDLLLDLFFKYTWNNFLHFQVELSIAAILSHSVQEGKPTTADPESKDEVLNGNVATESSQPADNTPENIMVTHLFQKCCLVQRILDAWEANDRIQ
;
A
#
# COMPACT_ATOMS: atom_id res chain seq x y z
N MET A 1 11.69 18.72 2.22
CA MET A 1 10.58 18.36 3.11
C MET A 1 11.08 17.83 4.45
N PHE A 2 11.97 16.82 4.45
CA PHE A 2 12.57 16.32 5.71
C PHE A 2 13.93 16.93 6.06
N ASP A 3 14.48 17.75 5.17
CA ASP A 3 15.74 18.46 5.38
C ASP A 3 15.46 19.80 6.11
N GLY A 4 15.91 19.92 7.37
CA GLY A 4 15.70 21.11 8.22
C GLY A 4 14.61 20.94 9.28
N GLU A 5 13.95 22.05 9.66
CA GLU A 5 12.84 22.03 10.62
C GLU A 5 11.60 21.35 10.03
N GLN A 6 11.21 20.22 10.63
CA GLN A 6 10.06 19.43 10.21
C GLN A 6 8.76 20.04 10.73
N THR A 7 8.19 20.97 9.99
CA THR A 7 6.85 21.51 10.28
C THR A 7 5.76 20.61 9.69
N GLU A 8 4.65 20.44 10.41
CA GLU A 8 3.52 19.63 9.92
C GLU A 8 3.01 20.15 8.57
N ASN A 9 2.89 21.46 8.39
CA ASN A 9 2.41 22.04 7.14
C ASN A 9 3.34 21.73 5.96
N CYS A 10 4.66 21.76 6.14
CA CYS A 10 5.58 21.42 5.06
C CYS A 10 5.43 19.95 4.65
N ILE A 11 5.28 19.06 5.63
CA ILE A 11 5.13 17.62 5.40
C ILE A 11 3.80 17.32 4.71
N VAL A 12 2.71 17.87 5.22
CA VAL A 12 1.36 17.67 4.67
C VAL A 12 1.30 18.16 3.23
N ASN A 13 1.72 19.40 2.96
CA ASN A 13 1.67 19.95 1.62
C ASN A 13 2.63 19.26 0.66
N GLY A 14 3.85 18.94 1.09
CA GLY A 14 4.80 18.21 0.26
C GLY A 14 4.32 16.80 -0.09
N THR A 15 3.71 16.11 0.87
CA THR A 15 3.09 14.79 0.63
C THR A 15 1.90 14.90 -0.31
N GLN A 16 1.07 15.93 -0.19
CA GLN A 16 -0.06 16.17 -1.10
C GLN A 16 0.39 16.44 -2.55
N VAL A 17 1.53 17.10 -2.75
CA VAL A 17 2.13 17.26 -4.08
C VAL A 17 2.56 15.91 -4.64
N LEU A 18 3.23 15.06 -3.85
CA LEU A 18 3.60 13.71 -4.28
C LEU A 18 2.38 12.86 -4.62
N LEU A 19 1.32 12.90 -3.81
CA LEU A 19 0.06 12.21 -4.09
C LEU A 19 -0.55 12.67 -5.41
N THR A 20 -0.61 14.00 -5.65
CA THR A 20 -1.09 14.56 -6.92
C THR A 20 -0.27 14.07 -8.12
N LEU A 21 1.05 13.91 -7.94
CA LEU A 21 1.94 13.40 -8.98
C LEU A 21 1.71 11.90 -9.26
N LEU A 22 1.36 11.12 -8.24
CA LEU A 22 1.04 9.70 -8.36
C LEU A 22 -0.38 9.46 -8.95
N GLU A 23 -1.32 10.38 -8.72
CA GLU A 23 -2.72 10.23 -9.16
C GLU A 23 -2.95 10.43 -10.68
N THR A 24 -1.92 10.72 -11.49
CA THR A 24 -1.96 11.00 -12.96
C THR A 24 -3.25 11.62 -13.51
N ARG A 25 -3.19 12.92 -13.84
CA ARG A 25 -4.19 13.74 -14.55
C ARG A 25 -5.26 12.93 -15.32
N ARG A 26 -6.52 13.07 -14.88
CA ARG A 26 -7.73 12.83 -15.71
C ARG A 26 -7.55 13.46 -17.10
N SER A 27 -7.31 12.65 -18.12
CA SER A 27 -7.57 13.02 -19.51
C SER A 27 -9.06 12.80 -19.77
N GLY A 28 -9.90 13.79 -19.48
CA GLY A 28 -11.33 13.74 -19.78
C GLY A 28 -12.19 14.62 -18.87
N VAL A 29 -12.75 15.66 -19.47
CA VAL A 29 -13.80 16.56 -18.95
C VAL A 29 -14.97 15.74 -18.37
N GLU A 30 -15.36 16.03 -17.11
CA GLU A 30 -16.72 15.90 -16.49
C GLU A 30 -16.73 15.41 -15.03
N GLY A 31 -17.20 16.26 -14.11
CA GLY A 31 -17.73 15.80 -12.82
C GLY A 31 -16.84 16.14 -11.63
N LEU A 32 -17.27 17.17 -10.90
CA LEU A 32 -16.75 17.71 -9.65
C LEU A 32 -17.09 16.84 -8.41
N MET A 33 -17.45 15.57 -8.55
CA MET A 33 -18.16 14.88 -7.45
C MET A 33 -17.97 13.37 -7.33
N ASP A 34 -16.76 12.82 -7.46
CA ASP A 34 -16.53 11.39 -7.17
C ASP A 34 -15.10 11.04 -6.70
N SER A 35 -14.48 11.87 -5.84
CA SER A 35 -13.12 11.58 -5.34
C SER A 35 -13.05 10.52 -4.22
N TYR A 36 -14.18 9.93 -3.81
CA TYR A 36 -14.23 9.02 -2.66
C TYR A 36 -14.69 7.59 -2.99
N THR A 37 -15.04 7.30 -4.25
CA THR A 37 -15.71 6.03 -4.61
C THR A 37 -15.17 5.34 -5.86
N GLN A 38 -14.06 5.81 -6.44
CA GLN A 38 -13.49 5.14 -7.62
C GLN A 38 -12.53 4.02 -7.22
N GLY A 39 -13.11 3.02 -6.55
CA GLY A 39 -12.55 1.68 -6.49
C GLY A 39 -12.64 1.01 -7.87
N PHE A 40 -11.63 0.18 -8.13
CA PHE A 40 -11.64 -0.98 -9.01
C PHE A 40 -11.13 -0.94 -10.45
N GLU A 41 -11.09 0.16 -11.21
CA GLU A 41 -10.57 0.06 -12.59
C GLU A 41 -9.82 1.29 -13.07
N ARG A 42 -8.49 1.27 -12.91
CA ARG A 42 -7.53 1.74 -13.93
C ARG A 42 -6.10 1.54 -13.46
N SER A 43 -5.36 0.71 -14.19
CA SER A 43 -3.90 0.70 -14.13
C SER A 43 -3.40 2.00 -14.74
N TYR A 44 -3.26 3.03 -13.90
CA TYR A 44 -2.61 4.26 -14.30
C TYR A 44 -1.10 4.04 -14.28
N THR A 45 -0.46 4.15 -15.43
CA THR A 45 0.99 4.08 -15.53
C THR A 45 1.59 5.38 -15.00
N VAL A 46 1.98 5.37 -13.73
CA VAL A 46 2.73 6.46 -13.11
C VAL A 46 4.10 6.56 -13.76
N ASN A 47 4.61 7.79 -13.92
CA ASN A 47 5.94 8.00 -14.47
C ASN A 47 7.01 7.38 -13.53
N SER A 48 7.80 6.44 -14.07
CA SER A 48 8.87 5.74 -13.35
C SER A 48 9.87 6.69 -12.69
N SER A 49 10.13 7.86 -13.27
CA SER A 49 11.05 8.85 -12.68
C SER A 49 10.55 9.42 -11.34
N ILE A 50 9.23 9.52 -11.17
CA ILE A 50 8.61 10.00 -9.92
C ILE A 50 8.82 8.95 -8.83
N LEU A 51 8.58 7.68 -9.17
CA LEU A 51 8.76 6.56 -8.25
C LEU A 51 10.23 6.40 -7.83
N GLN A 52 11.15 6.50 -8.79
CA GLN A 52 12.60 6.52 -8.52
C GLN A 52 13.02 7.68 -7.62
N GLY A 53 12.36 8.84 -7.73
CA GLY A 53 12.61 9.98 -6.85
C GLY A 53 12.07 9.80 -5.43
N ILE A 54 10.98 9.05 -5.26
CA ILE A 54 10.34 8.80 -3.96
C ILE A 54 11.03 7.67 -3.19
N GLU A 55 11.45 6.61 -3.88
CA GLU A 55 12.07 5.41 -3.29
C GLU A 55 13.12 5.71 -2.20
N PRO A 56 14.17 6.54 -2.43
CA PRO A 56 15.18 6.81 -1.40
C PRO A 56 14.67 7.58 -0.18
N ARG A 57 13.50 8.23 -0.29
CA ARG A 57 12.85 8.97 0.79
C ARG A 57 11.87 8.12 1.59
N LEU A 58 11.62 6.86 1.22
CA LEU A 58 10.71 5.96 1.94
C LEU A 58 11.09 5.78 3.41
N LYS A 59 12.39 5.72 3.70
CA LYS A 59 12.92 5.71 5.08
C LYS A 59 12.48 6.93 5.89
N ASP A 60 12.36 8.10 5.27
CA ASP A 60 11.96 9.33 5.96
C ASP A 60 10.45 9.32 6.23
N PHE A 61 9.65 8.78 5.30
CA PHE A 61 8.22 8.56 5.53
C PHE A 61 7.96 7.49 6.58
N HIS A 62 8.75 6.42 6.61
CA HIS A 62 8.70 5.44 7.69
C HIS A 62 9.03 6.10 9.04
N GLN A 63 10.11 6.90 9.09
CA GLN A 63 10.49 7.62 10.29
C GLN A 63 9.42 8.64 10.73
N LEU A 64 8.73 9.27 9.79
CA LEU A 64 7.60 10.15 10.06
C LEU A 64 6.43 9.42 10.75
N LEU A 65 6.16 8.17 10.34
CA LEU A 65 5.15 7.33 10.98
C LEU A 65 5.56 6.92 12.40
N LEU A 66 6.85 6.69 12.66
CA LEU A 66 7.36 6.44 14.01
C LEU A 66 7.32 7.70 14.88
N SER A 67 7.84 8.81 14.37
CA SER A 67 8.10 10.02 15.15
C SER A 67 7.65 11.27 14.36
N PRO A 68 6.37 11.66 14.44
CA PRO A 68 5.88 12.84 13.76
C PRO A 68 6.34 14.12 14.47
N PRO A 69 6.26 15.28 13.80
CA PRO A 69 6.41 16.56 14.45
C PRO A 69 5.50 16.65 15.69
N LYS A 70 6.05 17.19 16.80
CA LYS A 70 5.35 17.22 18.09
C LYS A 70 4.00 17.91 17.95
N LYS A 71 2.93 17.20 18.34
CA LYS A 71 1.61 17.79 18.55
C LYS A 71 1.33 17.92 20.03
N THR A 72 0.60 18.97 20.39
CA THR A 72 0.07 19.15 21.74
C THR A 72 -1.02 18.11 22.01
N ALA A 73 -1.06 17.61 23.24
CA ALA A 73 -2.14 16.76 23.69
C ALA A 73 -3.50 17.44 23.49
N ILE A 74 -4.52 16.66 23.12
CA ILE A 74 -5.86 17.17 22.84
C ILE A 74 -6.78 16.75 23.98
N LEU A 75 -7.45 17.72 24.62
CA LEU A 75 -8.50 17.41 25.58
C LEU A 75 -9.75 16.93 24.82
N THR A 76 -10.16 15.69 25.08
CA THR A 76 -11.38 15.08 24.54
C THR A 76 -12.42 14.90 25.65
N THR A 77 -13.67 14.59 25.27
CA THR A 77 -14.75 14.30 26.22
C THR A 77 -14.49 13.06 27.09
N ILE A 78 -13.54 12.20 26.69
CA ILE A 78 -13.19 10.94 27.37
C ILE A 78 -11.81 11.05 28.07
N GLY A 79 -11.16 12.21 28.02
CA GLY A 79 -9.85 12.44 28.65
C GLY A 79 -8.85 13.11 27.71
N VAL A 80 -7.58 13.13 28.11
CA VAL A 80 -6.50 13.76 27.31
C VAL A 80 -5.90 12.74 26.35
N LEU A 81 -5.92 13.06 25.06
CA LEU A 81 -5.22 12.32 24.02
C LEU A 81 -3.79 12.86 23.91
N GLU A 82 -2.87 12.21 24.61
CA GLU A 82 -1.46 12.64 24.71
C GLU A 82 -0.73 12.62 23.36
N GLU A 83 -0.92 11.56 22.56
CA GLU A 83 -0.24 11.39 21.29
C GLU A 83 -1.25 11.25 20.14
N PRO A 84 -1.88 12.34 19.66
CA PRO A 84 -2.78 12.27 18.52
C PRO A 84 -2.01 11.82 17.26
N LEU A 85 -2.66 11.05 16.38
CA LEU A 85 -2.06 10.61 15.11
C LEU A 85 -1.45 11.78 14.31
N GLY A 86 -2.19 12.88 14.21
CA GLY A 86 -1.79 14.06 13.45
C GLY A 86 -1.96 13.93 11.92
N ASN A 87 -1.94 15.06 11.22
CA ASN A 87 -2.10 15.07 9.77
C ASN A 87 -0.83 14.58 9.08
N ALA A 88 0.34 14.81 9.67
CA ALA A 88 1.61 14.36 9.13
C ALA A 88 1.66 12.82 8.96
N ARG A 89 1.35 12.04 10.01
CA ARG A 89 1.26 10.57 9.91
C ARG A 89 0.15 10.13 8.96
N LEU A 90 -1.00 10.79 8.98
CA LEU A 90 -2.12 10.44 8.11
C LEU A 90 -1.78 10.62 6.62
N HIS A 91 -1.14 11.73 6.25
CA HIS A 91 -0.70 11.97 4.87
C HIS A 91 0.42 11.00 4.48
N GLY A 92 1.36 10.71 5.40
CA GLY A 92 2.35 9.65 5.20
C GLY A 92 1.69 8.30 4.90
N SER A 93 0.69 7.90 5.69
CA SER A 93 -0.06 6.66 5.49
C SER A 93 -0.78 6.62 4.14
N ARG A 94 -1.39 7.75 3.74
CA ARG A 94 -2.02 7.90 2.41
C ARG A 94 -1.02 7.76 1.27
N LEU A 95 0.20 8.29 1.42
CA LEU A 95 1.26 8.11 0.43
C LEU A 95 1.69 6.64 0.33
N ILE A 96 1.83 5.93 1.45
CA ILE A 96 2.15 4.50 1.43
C ILE A 96 1.07 3.71 0.70
N ALA A 97 -0.21 3.97 0.98
CA ALA A 97 -1.32 3.32 0.27
C ALA A 97 -1.25 3.57 -1.26
N ALA A 98 -1.05 4.83 -1.67
CA ALA A 98 -0.92 5.20 -3.08
C ALA A 98 0.27 4.51 -3.78
N LEU A 99 1.40 4.39 -3.08
CA LEU A 99 2.59 3.71 -3.59
C LEU A 99 2.38 2.21 -3.75
N LEU A 100 1.70 1.55 -2.80
CA LEU A 100 1.34 0.13 -2.91
C LEU A 100 0.42 -0.15 -4.10
N HIS A 101 -0.49 0.77 -4.41
CA HIS A 101 -1.34 0.65 -5.61
C HIS A 101 -0.55 0.63 -6.92
N THR A 102 0.61 1.28 -6.99
CA THR A 102 1.46 1.29 -8.19
C THR A 102 2.10 -0.08 -8.47
N ASN A 103 2.13 -0.97 -7.47
CA ASN A 103 2.78 -2.28 -7.51
C ASN A 103 4.22 -2.27 -8.05
N THR A 104 4.98 -1.21 -7.75
CA THR A 104 6.36 -1.08 -8.23
C THR A 104 7.29 -1.97 -7.42
N PRO A 105 8.05 -2.91 -8.04
CA PRO A 105 8.86 -3.89 -7.29
C PRO A 105 9.89 -3.27 -6.34
N SER A 106 10.60 -2.21 -6.74
CA SER A 106 11.62 -1.58 -5.90
C SER A 106 11.01 -0.91 -4.66
N ILE A 107 9.86 -0.24 -4.83
CA ILE A 107 9.08 0.34 -3.74
C ILE A 107 8.60 -0.75 -2.79
N ASN A 108 8.01 -1.84 -3.30
CA ASN A 108 7.52 -2.95 -2.49
C ASN A 108 8.65 -3.60 -1.68
N GLN A 109 9.82 -3.80 -2.28
CA GLN A 109 11.01 -4.32 -1.59
C GLN A 109 11.46 -3.41 -0.46
N GLU A 110 11.52 -2.09 -0.70
CA GLU A 110 11.93 -1.13 0.31
C GLU A 110 10.90 -1.02 1.46
N LEU A 111 9.60 -1.07 1.16
CA LEU A 111 8.54 -1.11 2.17
C LEU A 111 8.61 -2.37 3.05
N CYS A 112 8.94 -3.53 2.46
CA CYS A 112 9.21 -4.76 3.21
C CYS A 112 10.47 -4.62 4.08
N ARG A 113 11.56 -4.08 3.51
CA ARG A 113 12.83 -3.90 4.22
C ARG A 113 12.68 -2.99 5.44
N LEU A 114 11.86 -1.95 5.32
CA LEU A 114 11.54 -1.03 6.41
C LEU A 114 10.45 -1.56 7.36
N SER A 115 9.79 -2.68 7.03
CA SER A 115 8.62 -3.19 7.78
C SER A 115 7.51 -2.14 7.94
N THR A 116 7.30 -1.30 6.92
CA THR A 116 6.35 -0.17 6.99
C THR A 116 4.90 -0.65 7.15
N MET A 117 4.54 -1.79 6.56
CA MET A 117 3.20 -2.37 6.74
C MET A 117 2.95 -2.85 8.18
N ASP A 118 3.97 -3.38 8.85
CA ASP A 118 3.87 -3.80 10.25
C ASP A 118 3.62 -2.59 11.16
N LEU A 119 4.36 -1.51 10.93
CA LEU A 119 4.16 -0.23 11.61
C LEU A 119 2.76 0.36 11.36
N LEU A 120 2.25 0.31 10.12
CA LEU A 120 0.89 0.77 9.83
C LEU A 120 -0.17 -0.02 10.58
N LEU A 121 0.02 -1.33 10.75
CA LEU A 121 -0.86 -2.17 11.55
C LEU A 121 -0.73 -1.87 13.05
N ASP A 122 0.47 -1.60 13.57
CA ASP A 122 0.65 -1.12 14.95
C ASP A 122 -0.13 0.18 15.18
N LEU A 123 -0.04 1.13 14.24
CA LEU A 123 -0.79 2.38 14.31
C LEU A 123 -2.30 2.14 14.22
N PHE A 124 -2.77 1.20 13.40
CA PHE A 124 -4.18 0.82 13.29
C PHE A 124 -4.76 0.43 14.66
N PHE A 125 -4.07 -0.48 15.37
CA PHE A 125 -4.52 -0.95 16.68
C PHE A 125 -4.26 0.05 17.80
N LYS A 126 -3.21 0.88 17.71
CA LYS A 126 -2.97 1.98 18.67
C LYS A 126 -4.05 3.06 18.58
N TYR A 127 -4.50 3.39 17.37
CA TYR A 127 -5.46 4.46 17.10
C TYR A 127 -6.84 3.90 16.71
N THR A 128 -7.45 3.14 17.62
CA THR A 128 -8.74 2.45 17.39
C THR A 128 -9.89 3.37 16.98
N TRP A 129 -9.84 4.66 17.32
CA TRP A 129 -10.88 5.65 17.01
C TRP A 129 -10.58 6.50 15.76
N ASN A 130 -9.51 6.21 15.02
CA ASN A 130 -9.10 7.02 13.85
C ASN A 130 -9.54 6.37 12.52
N ASN A 131 -10.77 6.65 12.11
CA ASN A 131 -11.35 6.10 10.88
C ASN A 131 -10.54 6.45 9.62
N PHE A 132 -9.93 7.63 9.57
CA PHE A 132 -9.14 8.04 8.40
C PHE A 132 -7.87 7.18 8.25
N LEU A 133 -7.18 6.88 9.35
CA LEU A 133 -6.05 5.96 9.35
C LEU A 133 -6.48 4.57 8.94
N HIS A 134 -7.55 4.06 9.54
CA HIS A 134 -8.07 2.72 9.27
C HIS A 134 -8.39 2.54 7.79
N PHE A 135 -9.02 3.54 7.18
CA PHE A 135 -9.28 3.55 5.74
C PHE A 135 -7.97 3.51 4.90
N GLN A 136 -6.91 4.23 5.29
CA GLN A 136 -5.63 4.14 4.57
C GLN A 136 -4.96 2.75 4.71
N VAL A 137 -5.06 2.13 5.89
CA VAL A 137 -4.53 0.77 6.12
C VAL A 137 -5.34 -0.27 5.33
N GLU A 138 -6.66 -0.13 5.28
CA GLU A 138 -7.54 -0.95 4.45
C GLU A 138 -7.15 -0.86 2.97
N LEU A 139 -6.99 0.36 2.42
CA LEU A 139 -6.52 0.56 1.05
C LEU A 139 -5.16 -0.10 0.79
N SER A 140 -4.24 -0.01 1.76
CA SER A 140 -2.92 -0.64 1.66
C SER A 140 -3.03 -2.18 1.59
N ILE A 141 -3.86 -2.79 2.44
CA ILE A 141 -4.12 -4.23 2.42
C ILE A 141 -4.80 -4.64 1.11
N ALA A 142 -5.83 -3.89 0.69
CA ALA A 142 -6.56 -4.16 -0.55
C ALA A 142 -5.63 -4.08 -1.77
N ALA A 143 -4.72 -3.11 -1.83
CA ALA A 143 -3.72 -3.00 -2.89
C ALA A 143 -2.83 -4.25 -2.95
N ILE A 144 -2.28 -4.68 -1.81
CA ILE A 144 -1.42 -5.87 -1.74
C ILE A 144 -2.16 -7.12 -2.21
N LEU A 145 -3.41 -7.32 -1.75
CA LEU A 145 -4.20 -8.50 -2.10
C LEU A 145 -4.68 -8.48 -3.56
N SER A 146 -5.02 -7.32 -4.11
CA SER A 146 -5.52 -7.20 -5.49
C SER A 146 -4.49 -7.63 -6.54
N HIS A 147 -3.21 -7.31 -6.31
CA HIS A 147 -2.12 -7.66 -7.23
C HIS A 147 -1.79 -9.17 -7.21
N SER A 148 -2.07 -9.85 -6.10
CA SER A 148 -1.90 -11.31 -6.01
C SER A 148 -2.89 -12.09 -6.88
N VAL A 149 -4.09 -11.54 -7.10
CA VAL A 149 -5.16 -12.19 -7.89
C VAL A 149 -4.89 -12.06 -9.39
N GLN A 150 -4.20 -11.01 -9.83
CA GLN A 150 -3.94 -10.78 -11.25
C GLN A 150 -2.82 -11.67 -11.82
N GLU A 151 -1.86 -12.11 -10.99
CA GLU A 151 -0.77 -13.00 -11.41
C GLU A 151 -1.27 -14.40 -11.81
N GLY A 152 -2.49 -14.79 -11.44
CA GLY A 152 -3.10 -16.08 -11.77
C GLY A 152 -3.91 -16.13 -13.07
N LYS A 153 -3.98 -15.04 -13.86
CA LYS A 153 -4.72 -15.02 -15.13
C LYS A 153 -3.73 -15.23 -16.30
N PRO A 154 -3.65 -16.44 -16.90
CA PRO A 154 -2.84 -16.61 -18.09
C PRO A 154 -3.46 -15.76 -19.20
N THR A 155 -2.68 -14.81 -19.71
CA THR A 155 -3.00 -14.07 -20.92
C THR A 155 -3.11 -15.07 -22.06
N THR A 156 -4.32 -15.54 -22.36
CA THR A 156 -4.64 -16.14 -23.66
C THR A 156 -4.58 -15.00 -24.68
N ALA A 157 -3.37 -14.72 -25.15
CA ALA A 157 -3.19 -14.00 -26.39
C ALA A 157 -3.65 -14.96 -27.49
N ASP A 158 -4.84 -14.73 -28.05
CA ASP A 158 -5.21 -15.25 -29.36
C ASP A 158 -4.37 -14.54 -30.42
N PRO A 159 -3.64 -15.26 -31.29
CA PRO A 159 -3.31 -14.80 -32.61
C PRO A 159 -4.15 -15.60 -33.61
N GLU A 160 -5.29 -15.04 -34.03
CA GLU A 160 -5.96 -15.50 -35.24
C GLU A 160 -5.13 -15.10 -36.47
N SER A 161 -4.26 -16.00 -36.92
CA SER A 161 -3.83 -16.06 -38.32
C SER A 161 -3.30 -17.46 -38.68
N LYS A 162 -4.23 -18.28 -39.18
CA LYS A 162 -4.14 -19.28 -40.25
C LYS A 162 -2.83 -20.04 -40.55
N ASP A 163 -3.07 -21.36 -40.67
CA ASP A 163 -2.51 -22.35 -41.59
C ASP A 163 -1.40 -23.31 -41.08
N GLU A 164 -1.89 -24.53 -40.82
CA GLU A 164 -1.33 -25.89 -40.95
C GLU A 164 0.14 -26.03 -41.40
N VAL A 165 0.93 -26.87 -40.70
CA VAL A 165 1.45 -28.16 -41.22
C VAL A 165 1.82 -29.08 -40.04
N LEU A 166 1.33 -30.33 -40.10
CA LEU A 166 1.68 -31.47 -39.25
C LEU A 166 3.14 -31.94 -39.44
N ASN A 167 3.86 -32.22 -38.34
CA ASN A 167 4.78 -33.37 -38.33
C ASN A 167 5.10 -33.84 -36.90
N GLY A 168 4.87 -35.12 -36.62
CA GLY A 168 5.14 -35.73 -35.32
C GLY A 168 6.58 -36.19 -35.14
N ASN A 169 7.05 -36.25 -33.88
CA ASN A 169 7.49 -37.50 -33.23
C ASN A 169 8.14 -37.27 -31.84
N VAL A 170 7.59 -38.00 -30.87
CA VAL A 170 8.22 -38.74 -29.75
C VAL A 170 9.00 -37.99 -28.65
N ALA A 171 8.31 -37.87 -27.51
CA ALA A 171 8.72 -38.04 -26.11
C ALA A 171 10.21 -37.98 -25.71
N THR A 172 10.52 -37.08 -24.77
CA THR A 172 11.31 -37.42 -23.59
C THR A 172 10.79 -36.62 -22.39
N GLU A 173 10.19 -37.34 -21.45
CA GLU A 173 9.72 -36.83 -20.17
C GLU A 173 10.92 -36.50 -19.26
N SER A 174 10.94 -35.26 -18.76
CA SER A 174 11.61 -34.91 -17.51
C SER A 174 10.81 -33.80 -16.86
N SER A 175 9.68 -34.20 -16.28
CA SER A 175 8.79 -33.34 -15.50
C SER A 175 9.46 -32.99 -14.17
N GLN A 176 10.17 -31.86 -14.12
CA GLN A 176 10.42 -31.18 -12.84
C GLN A 176 9.24 -30.26 -12.55
N PRO A 177 8.57 -30.34 -11.38
CA PRO A 177 7.68 -29.29 -10.95
C PRO A 177 8.57 -28.17 -10.41
N ALA A 178 8.98 -27.25 -11.28
CA ALA A 178 9.45 -25.96 -10.79
C ALA A 178 8.20 -25.19 -10.33
N ASP A 179 7.79 -25.45 -9.10
CA ASP A 179 6.87 -24.61 -8.33
C ASP A 179 7.61 -23.28 -8.01
N ASN A 180 7.92 -22.52 -9.06
CA ASN A 180 8.46 -21.18 -8.96
C ASN A 180 7.39 -20.21 -9.49
N THR A 181 6.19 -20.31 -8.94
CA THR A 181 5.27 -19.18 -8.97
C THR A 181 5.99 -18.08 -8.19
N PRO A 182 6.31 -16.91 -8.80
CA PRO A 182 6.95 -15.83 -8.06
C PRO A 182 5.97 -15.37 -6.98
N GLU A 183 6.15 -15.84 -5.74
CA GLU A 183 5.31 -15.40 -4.63
C GLU A 183 5.40 -13.88 -4.50
N ASN A 184 4.25 -13.22 -4.45
CA ASN A 184 4.18 -11.79 -4.25
C ASN A 184 4.78 -11.42 -2.88
N ILE A 185 5.96 -10.81 -2.89
CA ILE A 185 6.73 -10.49 -1.67
C ILE A 185 5.92 -9.70 -0.64
N MET A 186 5.00 -8.83 -1.08
CA MET A 186 4.18 -8.02 -0.18
C MET A 186 3.12 -8.87 0.51
N VAL A 187 2.56 -9.86 -0.17
CA VAL A 187 1.60 -10.81 0.39
C VAL A 187 2.29 -11.66 1.45
N THR A 188 3.44 -12.23 1.12
CA THR A 188 4.25 -13.01 2.06
C THR A 188 4.64 -12.17 3.28
N HIS A 189 5.08 -10.92 3.07
CA HIS A 189 5.40 -10.00 4.15
C HIS A 189 4.16 -9.67 5.03
N LEU A 190 3.01 -9.40 4.43
CA LEU A 190 1.78 -9.06 5.14
C LEU A 190 1.31 -10.19 6.07
N PHE A 191 1.31 -11.42 5.57
CA PHE A 191 0.82 -12.56 6.36
C PHE A 191 1.86 -13.14 7.31
N GLN A 192 3.12 -13.25 6.89
CA GLN A 192 4.15 -13.93 7.70
C GLN A 192 4.94 -12.99 8.60
N LYS A 193 5.29 -11.78 8.11
CA LYS A 193 6.09 -10.83 8.90
C LYS A 193 5.23 -9.91 9.74
N CYS A 194 4.12 -9.41 9.18
CA CYS A 194 3.21 -8.55 9.92
C CYS A 194 2.19 -9.35 10.76
N CYS A 195 2.13 -10.68 10.60
CA CYS A 195 1.22 -11.57 11.34
C CYS A 195 -0.25 -11.12 11.29
N LEU A 196 -0.73 -10.61 10.14
CA LEU A 196 -2.04 -9.96 10.02
C LEU A 196 -3.18 -10.79 10.60
N VAL A 197 -3.22 -12.09 10.30
CA VAL A 197 -4.28 -13.00 10.82
C VAL A 197 -4.25 -13.08 12.34
N GLN A 198 -3.05 -13.25 12.92
CA GLN A 198 -2.91 -13.32 14.38
C GLN A 198 -3.36 -12.01 15.04
N ARG A 199 -2.97 -10.86 14.48
CA ARG A 199 -3.40 -9.55 14.99
C ARG A 199 -4.93 -9.38 14.99
N ILE A 200 -5.61 -9.88 13.95
CA ILE A 200 -7.08 -9.86 13.88
C ILE A 200 -7.69 -10.76 14.95
N LEU A 201 -7.17 -11.98 15.13
CA LEU A 201 -7.64 -12.92 16.14
C LEU A 201 -7.45 -12.36 17.55
N ASP A 202 -6.27 -11.82 17.84
CA ASP A 202 -5.95 -11.21 19.13
C ASP A 202 -6.87 -10.02 19.44
N ALA A 203 -7.16 -9.19 18.44
CA ALA A 203 -8.07 -8.05 18.58
C ALA A 203 -9.53 -8.50 18.80
N TRP A 204 -9.96 -9.57 18.14
CA TRP A 204 -11.28 -10.14 18.36
C TRP A 204 -11.42 -10.70 19.78
N GLU A 205 -10.43 -11.46 20.26
CA GLU A 205 -10.43 -11.99 21.63
C GLU A 205 -10.38 -10.87 22.68
N ALA A 206 -9.57 -9.84 22.47
CA ALA A 206 -9.52 -8.68 23.36
C ALA A 206 -10.87 -7.96 23.45
N ASN A 207 -11.58 -7.81 22.32
CA ASN A 207 -12.89 -7.17 22.29
C ASN A 207 -13.96 -8.02 23.00
N ASP A 208 -13.95 -9.34 22.83
CA ASP A 208 -14.89 -10.26 23.50
C ASP A 208 -14.76 -10.21 25.03
N ARG A 209 -13.54 -10.01 25.53
CA ARG A 209 -13.26 -9.88 26.97
C ARG A 209 -13.70 -8.54 27.59
N ILE A 210 -13.95 -7.51 26.78
CA ILE A 210 -14.30 -6.16 27.23
C ILE A 210 -15.83 -5.92 27.24
N GLN A 211 -16.60 -6.78 26.55
CA GLN A 211 -18.06 -6.77 26.55
C GLN A 211 -18.67 -7.45 27.78
#